data_AF-A0A645GQC9-F1
#
_entry.id   AF-A0A645GQC9-F1
#
_cell.length_a   1.000
_cell.length_b   1.000
_cell.length_c   1.000
_cell.angle_alpha   90.00
_cell.angle_beta   90.00
_cell.angle_gamma   90.00
#
_symmetry.space_group_name_H-M   'P 1'
#
loop_
_entity.id
_entity.type
_entity.pdbx_description
1 polymer ?
#
loop_
_entity_poly.entity_id
_entity_poly.type
_entity_poly.pdbx_seq_one_letter_code
_entity_poly.pdbx_strand_id
1 'polypeptide(L)'
;MEAALRSAKDFVEGKDLENIEYEQVRGLAGIREATVEIGGESYNIAVINGASNVFSFMNSDKMKEKQYHFIEVMACPGGCVNGGGQPHVNASDRLTIDIRSVRASVLYNQDKNLLKKRKSHENGALNKMYKTYMGEPGHGKAHELLHFKYTK
;
A
#
# COMPACT_ATOMS: atom_id res chain seq x y z
N MET A 1 0.91 -0.80 -0.55
CA MET A 1 1.61 -2.10 -0.51
C MET A 1 0.67 -3.17 -0.98
N GLU A 2 -0.30 -3.59 -0.17
CA GLU A 2 -1.25 -4.66 -0.50
C GLU A 2 -1.95 -4.47 -1.86
N ALA A 3 -2.56 -3.31 -2.13
CA ALA A 3 -3.25 -3.05 -3.39
C ALA A 3 -2.33 -3.16 -4.63
N ALA A 4 -1.06 -2.79 -4.50
CA ALA A 4 -0.08 -2.92 -5.58
C ALA A 4 0.27 -4.39 -5.83
N LEU A 5 0.48 -5.18 -4.77
CA LEU A 5 0.76 -6.61 -4.87
C LEU A 5 -0.37 -7.38 -5.55
N ARG A 6 -1.64 -7.05 -5.24
CA ARG A 6 -2.82 -7.65 -5.90
C ARG A 6 -2.75 -7.51 -7.43
N SER A 7 -2.41 -6.33 -7.94
CA SER A 7 -2.36 -6.11 -9.40
C SER A 7 -1.05 -6.59 -10.01
N ALA A 8 0.08 -6.38 -9.32
CA ALA A 8 1.39 -6.80 -9.82
C ALA A 8 1.48 -8.31 -10.02
N LYS A 9 0.94 -9.10 -9.08
CA LYS A 9 0.98 -10.57 -9.18
C LYS A 9 0.15 -11.06 -10.36
N ASP A 10 -1.06 -10.55 -10.55
CA ASP A 10 -1.90 -10.87 -11.71
C ASP A 10 -1.23 -10.49 -13.05
N PHE A 11 -0.61 -9.32 -13.12
CA PHE A 11 0.07 -8.84 -14.33
C PHE A 11 1.28 -9.71 -14.70
N VAL A 12 2.09 -10.10 -13.72
CA VAL A 12 3.27 -10.95 -13.96
C VAL A 12 2.87 -12.38 -14.29
N GLU A 13 1.86 -12.93 -13.60
CA GLU A 13 1.46 -14.33 -13.77
C GLU A 13 0.44 -14.55 -14.89
N GLY A 14 -0.16 -13.48 -15.42
CA GLY A 14 -1.20 -13.55 -16.45
C GLY A 14 -2.47 -14.27 -15.98
N LYS A 15 -2.75 -14.23 -14.68
CA LYS A 15 -3.86 -14.96 -14.03
C LYS A 15 -4.71 -14.02 -13.19
N ASP A 16 -6.00 -14.32 -13.09
CA ASP A 16 -6.91 -13.66 -12.15
C ASP A 16 -6.88 -14.42 -10.81
N LEU A 17 -6.01 -14.01 -9.88
CA LEU A 17 -5.82 -14.74 -8.63
C LEU A 17 -6.92 -14.45 -7.60
N GLU A 18 -7.50 -15.49 -7.01
CA GLU A 18 -8.56 -15.33 -6.02
C GLU A 18 -8.04 -14.92 -4.63
N ASN A 19 -6.87 -15.43 -4.23
CA ASN A 19 -6.26 -15.06 -2.95
C ASN A 19 -5.53 -13.71 -3.08
N ILE A 20 -6.19 -12.66 -2.60
CA ILE A 20 -5.74 -11.27 -2.71
C ILE A 20 -5.43 -10.61 -1.36
N GLU A 21 -5.51 -11.38 -0.27
CA GLU A 21 -5.28 -10.88 1.09
C GLU A 21 -3.79 -10.97 1.43
N TYR A 22 -3.16 -9.83 1.71
CA TYR A 22 -1.77 -9.75 2.17
C TYR A 22 -1.72 -9.32 3.64
N GLU A 23 -2.20 -10.19 4.53
CA GLU A 23 -2.35 -9.87 5.96
C GLU A 23 -1.02 -9.52 6.64
N GLN A 24 0.08 -10.08 6.16
CA GLN A 24 1.44 -9.84 6.67
C GLN A 24 1.91 -8.39 6.54
N VAL A 25 1.28 -7.58 5.68
CA VAL A 25 1.58 -6.14 5.57
C VAL A 25 0.57 -5.25 6.30
N ARG A 26 -0.43 -5.83 6.98
CA ARG A 26 -1.48 -5.12 7.74
C ARG A 26 -1.07 -4.86 9.19
N GLY A 27 -1.89 -4.10 9.93
CA GLY A 27 -1.68 -3.77 11.35
C GLY A 27 -1.02 -2.42 11.62
N LEU A 28 -0.44 -2.25 12.82
CA LEU A 28 0.10 -0.97 13.29
C LEU A 28 1.57 -1.01 13.71
N ALA A 29 2.24 -2.16 13.58
CA ALA A 29 3.68 -2.27 13.85
C ALA A 29 4.47 -1.23 13.03
N GLY A 30 5.50 -0.66 13.65
CA GLY A 30 6.26 0.45 13.08
C GLY A 30 7.03 0.08 11.80
N ILE A 31 7.60 -1.13 11.76
CA ILE A 31 8.24 -1.72 10.59
C ILE A 31 7.65 -3.12 10.44
N ARG A 32 7.21 -3.46 9.24
CA ARG A 32 6.75 -4.80 8.87
C ARG A 32 7.50 -5.26 7.65
N GLU A 33 7.84 -6.53 7.62
CA GLU A 33 8.57 -7.16 6.54
C GLU A 33 7.85 -8.43 6.13
N ALA A 34 7.90 -8.74 4.85
CA ALA A 34 7.38 -9.97 4.31
C ALA A 34 8.19 -10.39 3.08
N THR A 35 8.15 -11.68 2.78
CA THR A 35 8.57 -12.22 1.49
C THR A 35 7.30 -12.68 0.77
N VAL A 36 7.13 -12.22 -0.46
CA VAL A 36 5.98 -12.58 -1.30
C VAL A 36 6.48 -13.23 -2.58
N GLU A 37 5.77 -14.26 -3.04
CA GLU A 37 6.07 -14.91 -4.30
C GLU A 37 5.28 -14.25 -5.43
N ILE A 38 5.96 -13.88 -6.52
CA ILE A 38 5.34 -13.32 -7.74
C ILE A 38 6.04 -13.98 -8.94
N GLY A 39 5.28 -14.65 -9.81
CA GLY A 39 5.86 -15.26 -11.02
C GLY A 39 6.88 -16.37 -10.73
N GLY A 40 6.77 -17.06 -9.59
CA GLY A 40 7.72 -18.10 -9.16
C GLY A 40 9.01 -17.58 -8.52
N GLU A 41 9.14 -16.26 -8.33
CA GLU A 41 10.28 -15.64 -7.66
C GLU A 41 9.89 -15.02 -6.31
N SER A 42 10.83 -14.99 -5.37
CA SER A 42 10.63 -14.44 -4.03
C SER A 42 11.09 -12.99 -3.93
N TYR A 43 10.18 -12.10 -3.53
CA TYR A 43 10.44 -10.67 -3.37
C TYR A 43 10.27 -10.24 -1.92
N ASN A 44 11.35 -9.72 -1.31
CA ASN A 44 11.26 -9.08 0.01
C ASN A 44 10.66 -7.68 -0.10
N ILE A 45 9.68 -7.41 0.76
CA ILE A 45 8.97 -6.14 0.86
C ILE A 45 8.99 -5.61 2.29
N ALA A 46 8.83 -4.30 2.44
CA ALA A 46 8.69 -3.68 3.75
C ALA A 46 7.60 -2.60 3.78
N VAL A 47 6.96 -2.43 4.92
CA VAL A 47 6.05 -1.31 5.20
C VAL A 47 6.54 -0.57 6.43
N ILE A 48 6.93 0.69 6.23
CA ILE A 48 7.40 1.59 7.28
C ILE A 48 6.26 2.54 7.65
N ASN A 49 5.80 2.41 8.89
CA ASN A 49 4.63 3.10 9.41
C ASN A 49 5.04 4.17 10.42
N GLY A 50 5.18 5.41 9.97
CA GLY A 50 5.64 6.56 10.75
C GLY A 50 7.03 7.02 10.31
N ALA A 51 7.21 8.34 10.16
CA ALA A 51 8.47 8.93 9.73
C ALA A 51 9.63 8.62 10.68
N SER A 52 9.38 8.53 11.99
CA SER A 52 10.39 8.11 12.97
C SER A 52 10.95 6.71 12.67
N ASN A 53 10.10 5.80 12.20
CA ASN A 53 10.50 4.43 11.86
C ASN A 53 11.34 4.36 10.57
N VAL A 54 11.28 5.39 9.70
CA VAL A 54 12.19 5.50 8.56
C VAL A 54 13.62 5.65 9.05
N PHE A 55 13.86 6.54 10.02
CA PHE A 55 15.19 6.71 10.61
C PHE A 55 15.65 5.44 11.30
N SER A 56 14.79 4.77 12.07
CA SER A 56 15.12 3.48 12.69
C SER A 56 15.47 2.41 11.65
N PHE A 57 14.72 2.34 10.55
CA PHE A 57 14.97 1.38 9.48
C PHE A 57 16.28 1.67 8.75
N MET A 58 16.55 2.94 8.39
CA MET A 58 17.75 3.34 7.67
C MET A 58 19.02 3.30 8.52
N ASN A 59 18.92 3.57 9.83
CA ASN A 59 20.05 3.50 10.77
C ASN A 59 20.31 2.08 11.29
N SER A 60 19.37 1.15 11.08
CA SER A 60 19.60 -0.27 11.32
C SER A 60 20.35 -0.91 10.15
N ASP A 61 20.89 -2.12 10.35
CA ASP A 61 21.51 -2.90 9.27
C ASP A 61 20.49 -3.65 8.40
N LYS A 62 19.17 -3.44 8.58
CA LYS A 62 18.11 -4.14 7.84
C LYS A 62 18.29 -4.10 6.32
N MET A 63 18.68 -2.95 5.76
CA MET A 63 18.92 -2.79 4.32
C MET A 63 20.14 -3.59 3.82
N LYS A 64 21.05 -4.00 4.71
CA LYS A 64 22.20 -4.87 4.40
C LYS A 64 21.90 -6.35 4.64
N GLU A 65 20.94 -6.66 5.52
CA GLU A 65 20.54 -8.05 5.84
C GLU A 65 19.88 -8.77 4.66
N LYS A 66 19.14 -8.04 3.81
CA LYS A 66 18.49 -8.61 2.62
C LYS A 66 18.23 -7.56 1.55
N GLN A 67 18.12 -8.01 0.30
CA GLN A 67 17.65 -7.18 -0.81
C GLN A 67 16.13 -6.96 -0.69
N TYR A 68 15.71 -5.72 -0.45
CA TYR A 68 14.31 -5.30 -0.58
C TYR A 68 13.99 -4.86 -2.01
N HIS A 69 12.79 -5.19 -2.49
CA HIS A 69 12.36 -4.90 -3.86
C HIS A 69 11.28 -3.83 -3.90
N PHE A 70 10.45 -3.75 -2.86
CA PHE A 70 9.40 -2.74 -2.77
C PHE A 70 9.16 -2.34 -1.30
N ILE A 71 9.24 -1.04 -1.02
CA ILE A 71 9.09 -0.48 0.33
C ILE A 71 8.00 0.59 0.30
N GLU A 72 6.98 0.44 1.14
CA GLU A 72 6.01 1.49 1.42
C GLU A 72 6.47 2.30 2.64
N VAL A 73 6.37 3.63 2.54
CA VAL A 73 6.66 4.54 3.65
C VAL A 73 5.48 5.45 3.88
N MET A 74 4.99 5.49 5.12
CA MET A 74 3.95 6.41 5.57
C MET A 74 4.52 7.32 6.66
N ALA A 75 4.34 8.63 6.54
CA ALA A 75 4.88 9.57 7.52
C ALA A 75 4.14 9.55 8.87
N CYS A 76 2.82 9.35 8.84
CA CYS A 76 1.99 9.33 10.05
C CYS A 76 1.87 7.91 10.62
N PRO A 77 2.05 7.69 11.94
CA PRO A 77 1.82 6.39 12.55
C PRO A 77 0.36 5.94 12.42
N GLY A 78 0.14 4.75 11.88
CA GLY A 78 -1.17 4.22 11.47
C GLY A 78 -1.58 4.61 10.05
N GLY A 79 -0.75 5.31 9.29
CA GLY A 79 -1.07 5.81 7.95
C GLY A 79 -2.02 7.01 7.96
N CYS A 80 -2.64 7.28 6.81
CA CYS A 80 -3.42 8.49 6.56
C CYS A 80 -4.64 8.65 7.47
N VAL A 81 -5.20 7.56 8.02
CA VAL A 81 -6.33 7.63 8.97
C VAL A 81 -6.01 8.38 10.26
N ASN A 82 -4.72 8.61 10.50
CA ASN A 82 -4.16 9.38 11.62
C ASN A 82 -3.31 10.57 11.14
N GLY A 83 -3.58 11.09 9.94
CA GLY A 83 -2.92 12.28 9.40
C GLY A 83 -3.29 13.55 10.16
N GLY A 84 -2.44 14.58 10.06
CA GLY A 84 -2.61 15.85 10.77
C GLY A 84 -3.86 16.66 10.39
N GLY A 85 -4.52 16.33 9.27
CA GLY A 85 -5.79 16.94 8.86
C GLY A 85 -7.05 16.23 9.39
N GLN A 86 -6.90 15.16 10.17
CA GLN A 86 -8.03 14.40 10.70
C GLN A 86 -8.68 15.12 11.90
N PRO A 87 -9.95 14.81 12.24
CA PRO A 87 -10.60 15.36 13.42
C PRO A 87 -9.79 15.11 14.69
N HIS A 88 -9.63 16.17 15.49
CA HIS A 88 -9.06 16.09 16.83
C HIS A 88 -9.87 15.10 17.68
N VAL A 89 -9.17 14.38 18.54
CA VAL A 89 -9.75 13.41 19.45
C VAL A 89 -9.28 13.79 20.84
N ASN A 90 -10.19 13.84 21.81
CA ASN A 90 -9.86 14.20 23.18
C ASN A 90 -8.80 13.23 23.74
N ALA A 91 -7.94 13.73 24.63
CA ALA A 91 -6.96 12.90 25.32
C ALA A 91 -7.60 11.72 26.05
N SER A 92 -8.77 11.90 26.69
CA SER A 92 -9.50 10.82 27.37
C SER A 92 -9.84 9.67 26.44
N ASP A 93 -10.30 9.99 25.24
CA ASP A 93 -10.75 9.00 24.26
C ASP A 93 -9.56 8.29 23.62
N ARG A 94 -8.42 8.98 23.46
CA ARG A 94 -7.18 8.37 22.95
C ARG A 94 -6.59 7.32 23.88
N LEU A 95 -6.89 7.39 25.18
CA LEU A 95 -6.44 6.41 26.17
C LEU A 95 -7.26 5.11 26.12
N THR A 96 -8.51 5.18 25.69
CA THR A 96 -9.45 4.06 25.70
C THR A 96 -9.72 3.49 24.31
N ILE A 97 -9.50 4.27 23.25
CA ILE A 97 -9.80 3.91 21.87
C ILE A 97 -8.54 4.00 21.01
N ASP A 98 -8.16 2.88 20.39
CA ASP A 98 -7.16 2.91 19.31
C ASP A 98 -7.79 3.44 18.02
N ILE A 99 -7.83 4.77 17.91
CA ILE A 99 -8.47 5.46 16.79
C ILE A 99 -7.91 5.05 15.42
N ARG A 100 -6.64 4.63 15.36
CA ARG A 100 -5.99 4.18 14.13
C ARG A 100 -6.63 2.89 13.65
N SER A 101 -6.73 1.90 14.53
CA SER A 101 -7.37 0.61 14.24
C SER A 101 -8.84 0.77 13.90
N VAL A 102 -9.57 1.58 14.68
CA VAL A 102 -11.01 1.80 14.46
C VAL A 102 -11.24 2.43 13.08
N ARG A 103 -10.54 3.51 12.73
CA ARG A 103 -10.67 4.16 11.42
C ARG A 103 -10.23 3.26 10.28
N ALA A 104 -9.10 2.55 10.42
CA ALA A 104 -8.61 1.63 9.39
C ALA A 104 -9.56 0.45 9.15
N SER A 105 -10.22 -0.06 10.21
CA SER A 105 -11.15 -1.18 10.09
C SER A 105 -12.31 -0.88 9.13
N VAL A 106 -12.78 0.37 9.07
CA VAL A 106 -13.80 0.79 8.10
C VAL A 106 -13.33 0.55 6.66
N LEU A 107 -12.08 0.90 6.35
CA LEU A 107 -11.53 0.72 5.01
C LEU A 107 -11.39 -0.77 4.64
N TYR A 108 -10.88 -1.59 5.56
CA TYR A 108 -10.79 -3.04 5.35
C TYR A 108 -12.17 -3.69 5.23
N ASN A 109 -13.17 -3.22 5.99
CA ASN A 109 -14.54 -3.68 5.89
C ASN A 109 -15.19 -3.30 4.55
N GLN A 110 -14.92 -2.10 4.02
CA GLN A 110 -15.36 -1.71 2.69
C GLN A 110 -14.75 -2.63 1.63
N ASP A 111 -13.43 -2.81 1.65
CA ASP A 111 -12.71 -3.69 0.74
C ASP A 111 -13.26 -5.12 0.76
N LYS A 112 -13.44 -5.70 1.95
CA LYS A 112 -13.89 -7.08 2.11
C LYS A 112 -15.37 -7.29 1.78
N ASN A 113 -16.25 -6.39 2.21
CA ASN A 113 -17.69 -6.67 2.26
C ASN A 113 -18.54 -5.85 1.28
N LEU A 114 -18.07 -4.68 0.84
CA LEU A 114 -18.90 -3.76 0.04
C LEU A 114 -18.49 -3.70 -1.44
N LEU A 115 -17.22 -3.98 -1.74
CA LEU A 115 -16.69 -3.85 -3.09
C LEU A 115 -16.82 -5.14 -3.88
N LYS A 116 -17.48 -5.06 -5.04
CA LYS A 116 -17.47 -6.13 -6.04
C LYS A 116 -16.13 -6.28 -6.76
N LYS A 117 -15.35 -5.19 -6.83
CA LYS A 117 -14.04 -5.13 -7.49
C LYS A 117 -12.99 -4.74 -6.47
N ARG A 118 -12.01 -5.62 -6.26
CA ARG A 118 -11.01 -5.50 -5.17
C ARG A 118 -9.58 -5.39 -5.68
N LYS A 119 -9.41 -5.37 -7.00
CA LYS A 119 -8.15 -5.12 -7.70
C LYS A 119 -8.28 -3.83 -8.50
N SER A 120 -7.27 -2.97 -8.43
CA SER A 120 -7.33 -1.62 -9.04
C SER A 120 -7.60 -1.66 -10.55
N HIS A 121 -7.02 -2.65 -11.24
CA HIS A 121 -7.15 -2.83 -12.69
C HIS A 121 -8.51 -3.41 -13.14
N GLU A 122 -9.40 -3.76 -12.21
CA GLU A 122 -10.77 -4.18 -12.53
C GLU A 122 -11.79 -3.03 -12.49
N ASN A 123 -11.35 -1.83 -12.10
CA ASN A 123 -12.24 -0.67 -12.03
C ASN A 123 -12.67 -0.26 -13.46
N GLY A 124 -13.96 -0.45 -13.77
CA GLY A 124 -14.51 -0.19 -15.10
C GLY A 124 -14.38 1.27 -15.56
N ALA A 125 -14.50 2.24 -14.66
CA ALA A 125 -14.32 3.65 -15.00
C ALA A 125 -12.86 3.98 -15.29
N LEU A 126 -11.94 3.42 -14.51
CA LEU A 126 -10.50 3.54 -14.74
C LEU A 126 -10.10 2.91 -16.08
N ASN A 127 -10.58 1.70 -16.37
CA ASN A 127 -10.29 1.02 -17.63
C ASN A 127 -10.87 1.79 -18.83
N LYS A 128 -12.05 2.39 -18.69
CA LYS A 128 -12.61 3.28 -19.72
C LYS A 128 -11.71 4.49 -19.94
N MET A 129 -11.26 5.17 -18.88
CA MET A 129 -10.33 6.31 -18.97
C MET A 129 -9.02 5.93 -19.69
N TYR A 130 -8.42 4.79 -19.35
CA TYR A 130 -7.21 4.33 -20.03
C TYR A 130 -7.48 4.03 -21.50
N LYS A 131 -8.53 3.27 -21.80
CA LYS A 131 -8.90 2.91 -23.18
C LYS A 131 -9.22 4.11 -24.06
N THR A 132 -9.92 5.12 -23.55
CA THR A 132 -10.41 6.23 -24.38
C THR A 132 -9.48 7.44 -24.41
N TYR A 133 -8.53 7.56 -23.47
CA TYR A 133 -7.74 8.78 -23.33
C TYR A 133 -6.27 8.57 -23.00
N MET A 134 -5.94 7.75 -22.00
CA MET A 134 -4.55 7.64 -21.51
C MET A 134 -3.67 6.68 -22.32
N GLY A 135 -4.25 5.62 -22.91
CA GLY A 135 -3.50 4.54 -23.56
C GLY A 135 -3.01 3.49 -22.56
N GLU A 136 -1.74 3.09 -22.68
CA GLU A 136 -1.13 2.05 -21.83
C GLU A 136 -0.51 2.62 -20.55
N PRO A 137 -0.70 1.99 -19.38
CA PRO A 137 -0.02 2.41 -18.15
C PRO A 137 1.50 2.42 -18.30
N GLY A 138 2.16 3.47 -17.81
CA GLY A 138 3.63 3.57 -17.82
C GLY A 138 4.25 3.97 -19.16
N HIS A 139 3.45 4.11 -20.23
CA HIS A 139 3.89 4.50 -21.57
C HIS A 139 3.12 5.72 -22.09
N GLY A 140 3.61 6.32 -23.18
CA GLY A 140 2.97 7.42 -23.90
C GLY A 140 2.45 8.53 -22.97
N LYS A 141 1.16 8.86 -23.11
CA LYS A 141 0.50 9.92 -22.34
C LYS A 141 0.46 9.62 -20.83
N ALA A 142 0.26 8.36 -20.44
CA ALA A 142 0.26 8.00 -19.02
C ALA A 142 1.62 8.27 -18.38
N HIS A 143 2.73 7.94 -19.07
CA HIS A 143 4.08 8.23 -18.60
C HIS A 143 4.33 9.74 -18.46
N GLU A 144 3.90 10.51 -19.43
CA GLU A 144 4.11 11.96 -19.47
C GLU A 144 3.32 12.69 -18.37
N LEU A 145 2.05 12.33 -18.17
CA LEU A 145 1.14 13.10 -17.31
C LEU A 145 1.03 12.58 -15.87
N LEU A 146 1.22 11.29 -15.64
CA LEU A 146 0.93 10.65 -14.36
C LEU A 146 2.18 10.32 -13.54
N HIS A 147 3.37 10.59 -14.07
CA HIS A 147 4.63 10.36 -13.37
C HIS A 147 5.29 11.67 -12.94
N PHE A 148 5.95 11.61 -11.79
CA PHE A 148 6.76 12.71 -11.29
C PHE A 148 8.06 12.14 -10.70
N LYS A 149 9.20 12.79 -11.00
CA LYS A 149 10.52 12.42 -10.46
C LYS A 149 11.04 13.56 -9.60
N TYR A 150 11.36 13.26 -8.35
CA TYR A 150 12.01 14.21 -7.47
C TYR A 150 13.48 14.35 -7.86
N THR A 151 13.95 15.58 -8.03
CA THR A 151 15.38 15.89 -8.10
C THR A 151 15.95 15.97 -6.69
N LYS A 152 17.19 15.55 -6.53
CA LYS A 152 17.93 15.64 -5.27
C LYS A 152 18.30 17.09 -4.95
#